data_AF-A0AAD7ZBX1-F1
#
_entry.id   AF-A0AAD7ZBX1-F1
#
_cell.length_a   1.000
_cell.length_b   1.000
_cell.length_c   1.000
_cell.angle_alpha   90.00
_cell.angle_beta   90.00
_cell.angle_gamma   90.00
#
_symmetry.space_group_name_H-M   'P 1'
#
loop_
_entity.id
_entity.type
_entity.pdbx_description
1 polymer ?
#
loop_
_entity_poly.entity_id
_entity_poly.type
_entity_poly.pdbx_seq_one_letter_code
_entity_poly.pdbx_strand_id
1 'polypeptide(L)'
;MYDTIETVCHDLDLLTINMFELMEEQIKCKMQMEELMKSSCLELAKSRYIMGNHNVSKLQLPTEDSEDVLALKTVASTVETKNNVECTVFKLNTNSENTHKTEIEDGVRERIVTDGDERELCTKPKSENGIVNDPIKWFGFLVPQNLRQAQKGFQNLLELVIESANIQSELEATRKKMNKLRKLKKKFEKDTTT
;
A
#
# COMPACT_ATOMS: atom_id res chain seq x y z
N MET A 1 -19.41 2.68 33.12
CA MET A 1 -20.83 2.97 33.42
C MET A 1 -20.86 4.47 33.64
N TYR A 2 -21.67 5.23 32.89
CA TYR A 2 -21.63 6.70 32.94
C TYR A 2 -22.58 7.17 34.03
N ASP A 3 -22.04 7.80 35.07
CA ASP A 3 -22.78 8.09 36.30
C ASP A 3 -23.37 9.50 36.32
N THR A 4 -22.87 10.42 35.48
CA THR A 4 -23.37 11.81 35.37
C THR A 4 -23.32 12.35 33.93
N ILE A 5 -24.19 13.31 33.61
CA ILE A 5 -24.15 14.03 32.32
C ILE A 5 -22.79 14.69 32.08
N GLU A 6 -22.15 15.18 33.15
CA GLU A 6 -20.83 15.82 33.10
C GLU A 6 -19.76 14.86 32.58
N THR A 7 -19.74 13.60 33.04
CA THR A 7 -18.80 12.58 32.54
C THR A 7 -19.01 12.29 31.05
N VAL A 8 -20.26 12.24 30.59
CA VAL A 8 -20.58 12.04 29.17
C VAL A 8 -20.12 13.24 28.32
N CYS A 9 -20.29 14.47 28.82
CA CYS A 9 -19.80 15.67 28.14
C CYS A 9 -18.27 15.67 28.05
N HIS A 10 -17.58 15.37 29.15
CA HIS A 10 -16.13 15.32 29.18
C HIS A 10 -15.56 14.29 28.19
N ASP A 11 -16.11 13.08 28.16
CA ASP A 11 -15.71 12.04 27.21
C ASP A 11 -16.00 12.43 25.76
N LEU A 12 -17.08 13.18 25.51
CA LEU A 12 -17.43 13.66 24.18
C LEU A 12 -16.46 14.73 23.69
N ASP A 13 -16.03 15.62 24.58
CA ASP A 13 -15.01 16.63 24.29
C ASP A 13 -13.67 15.96 23.98
N LEU A 14 -13.25 14.98 24.80
CA LEU A 14 -12.02 14.21 24.57
C LEU A 14 -12.05 13.47 23.23
N LEU A 15 -13.14 12.80 22.89
CA LEU A 15 -13.29 12.16 21.57
C LEU A 15 -13.28 13.16 20.42
N THR A 16 -13.75 14.38 20.65
CA THR A 16 -13.74 15.43 19.64
C THR A 16 -12.31 15.91 19.36
N ILE A 17 -11.50 16.08 20.42
CA ILE A 17 -10.07 16.39 20.28
C ILE A 17 -9.35 15.28 19.50
N ASN A 18 -9.51 14.03 19.91
CA ASN A 18 -8.90 12.89 19.20
C ASN A 18 -9.33 12.83 17.72
N MET A 19 -10.59 13.17 17.42
CA MET A 19 -11.06 13.20 16.04
C MET A 19 -10.36 14.29 15.21
N PHE A 20 -10.06 15.46 15.80
CA PHE A 20 -9.30 16.50 15.11
C PHE A 20 -7.84 16.09 14.87
N GLU A 21 -7.19 15.46 15.84
CA GLU A 21 -5.82 14.94 15.69
C GLU A 21 -5.75 13.89 14.55
N LEU A 22 -6.66 12.91 14.56
CA LEU A 22 -6.75 11.91 13.50
C LEU A 22 -7.07 12.53 12.13
N MET A 23 -7.87 13.60 12.08
CA MET A 23 -8.14 14.32 10.84
C MET A 23 -6.88 15.03 10.32
N GLU A 24 -6.08 15.63 11.21
CA GLU A 24 -4.81 16.25 10.85
C GLU A 24 -3.83 15.22 10.28
N GLU A 25 -3.67 14.08 10.94
CA GLU A 25 -2.86 12.96 10.47
C GLU A 25 -3.34 12.45 9.10
N GLN A 26 -4.66 12.29 8.93
CA GLN A 26 -5.24 11.86 7.67
C GLN A 26 -4.95 12.83 6.51
N ILE A 27 -4.96 14.14 6.79
CA ILE A 27 -4.64 15.18 5.80
C ILE A 27 -3.16 15.10 5.42
N LYS A 28 -2.26 15.01 6.41
CA LYS A 28 -0.81 14.88 6.19
C LYS A 28 -0.49 13.64 5.34
N CYS A 29 -1.06 12.49 5.71
CA CYS A 29 -0.88 11.24 4.98
C CYS A 29 -1.37 11.36 3.52
N LYS A 30 -2.53 12.00 3.29
CA LYS A 30 -3.04 12.26 1.92
C LYS A 30 -2.12 13.14 1.09
N MET A 31 -1.55 14.19 1.68
CA MET A 31 -0.60 15.05 0.97
C MET A 31 0.65 14.28 0.52
N GLN A 32 1.19 13.45 1.42
CA GLN A 32 2.35 12.59 1.12
C GLN A 32 2.02 11.55 0.03
N MET A 33 0.84 10.92 0.12
CA MET A 33 0.37 10.00 -0.92
C MET A 33 0.28 10.68 -2.28
N GLU A 34 -0.25 11.90 -2.34
CA GLU A 34 -0.39 12.65 -3.60
C GLU A 34 0.95 12.97 -4.24
N GLU A 35 1.92 13.43 -3.44
CA GLU A 35 3.28 13.71 -3.89
C GLU A 35 3.97 12.46 -4.45
N LEU A 36 3.90 11.36 -3.71
CA LEU A 36 4.52 10.10 -4.11
C LEU A 36 3.81 9.46 -5.31
N MET A 37 2.49 9.60 -5.41
CA MET A 37 1.71 9.14 -6.56
C MET A 37 2.09 9.91 -7.83
N LYS A 38 2.21 11.24 -7.75
CA LYS A 38 2.61 12.08 -8.88
C LYS A 38 4.02 11.74 -9.37
N SER A 39 4.98 11.63 -8.45
CA SER A 39 6.37 11.27 -8.80
C SER A 39 6.48 9.86 -9.39
N SER A 40 5.81 8.86 -8.80
CA SER A 40 5.81 7.48 -9.31
C SER A 40 5.17 7.36 -10.69
N CYS A 41 4.04 8.06 -10.92
CA CYS A 41 3.40 8.13 -12.24
C CYS A 41 4.28 8.83 -13.29
N LEU A 42 5.02 9.88 -12.89
CA LEU A 42 5.97 10.55 -13.78
C LEU A 42 7.10 9.61 -14.21
N GLU A 43 7.64 8.82 -13.29
CA GLU A 43 8.67 7.83 -13.62
C GLU A 43 8.15 6.71 -14.54
N LEU A 44 6.89 6.28 -14.38
CA LEU A 44 6.24 5.39 -15.35
C LEU A 44 6.12 6.04 -16.74
N ALA A 45 5.72 7.31 -16.80
CA ALA A 45 5.59 8.03 -18.06
C ALA A 45 6.94 8.14 -18.79
N LYS A 46 8.02 8.47 -18.05
CA LYS A 46 9.38 8.47 -18.61
C LYS A 46 9.81 7.09 -19.08
N SER A 47 9.48 6.03 -18.34
CA SER A 47 9.76 4.66 -18.76
C SER A 47 9.06 4.31 -20.08
N ARG A 48 7.77 4.63 -20.21
CA ARG A 48 7.00 4.45 -21.46
C ARG A 48 7.57 5.24 -22.63
N TYR A 49 8.06 6.45 -22.38
CA TYR A 49 8.71 7.28 -23.40
C TYR A 49 10.02 6.64 -23.90
N ILE A 50 10.86 6.14 -22.98
CA ILE A 50 12.15 5.55 -23.30
C ILE A 50 12.01 4.19 -23.97
N MET A 51 11.16 3.30 -23.44
CA MET A 51 11.01 1.93 -23.96
C MET A 51 10.04 1.82 -25.14
N GLY A 52 9.23 2.85 -25.38
CA GLY A 52 8.14 2.81 -26.34
C GLY A 52 6.87 2.18 -25.77
N ASN A 53 5.74 2.52 -26.41
CA ASN A 53 4.39 2.20 -25.91
C ASN A 53 4.08 0.69 -25.84
N HIS A 54 4.80 -0.14 -26.61
CA HIS A 54 4.57 -1.58 -26.66
C HIS A 54 5.25 -2.35 -25.53
N ASN A 55 6.24 -1.79 -24.86
CA ASN A 55 7.08 -2.51 -23.89
C ASN A 55 6.67 -2.28 -22.43
N VAL A 56 5.90 -1.24 -22.15
CA VAL A 56 5.31 -0.95 -20.83
C VAL A 56 3.81 -0.76 -21.02
N SER A 57 3.11 -1.89 -21.15
CA SER A 57 1.70 -1.97 -21.48
C SER A 57 1.02 -3.15 -20.77
N LYS A 58 -0.30 -3.24 -20.91
CA LYS A 58 -1.11 -4.35 -20.39
C LYS A 58 -0.73 -5.69 -21.04
N LEU A 59 -0.15 -5.66 -22.25
CA LEU A 59 0.28 -6.85 -23.00
C LEU A 59 1.36 -7.66 -22.28
N GLN A 60 2.12 -7.03 -21.38
CA GLN A 60 3.15 -7.69 -20.58
C GLN A 60 2.60 -8.40 -19.35
N LEU A 61 1.33 -8.16 -18.98
CA LEU A 61 0.77 -8.75 -17.77
C LEU A 61 0.42 -10.23 -18.00
N PRO A 62 0.61 -11.09 -16.99
CA PRO A 62 0.17 -12.48 -17.03
C PRO A 62 -1.33 -12.58 -17.38
N THR A 63 -1.65 -13.46 -18.33
CA THR A 63 -3.03 -13.81 -18.72
C THR A 63 -3.45 -15.14 -18.09
N GLU A 64 -4.71 -15.56 -18.29
CA GLU A 64 -5.26 -16.81 -17.75
C GLU A 64 -4.45 -18.07 -18.15
N ASP A 65 -3.73 -18.01 -19.28
CA ASP A 65 -2.86 -19.09 -19.75
C ASP A 65 -1.45 -19.09 -19.14
N SER A 66 -1.14 -18.09 -18.29
CA SER A 66 0.16 -17.95 -17.62
C SER A 66 0.18 -18.70 -16.28
N GLU A 67 1.38 -18.96 -15.74
CA GLU A 67 1.53 -19.51 -14.39
C GLU A 67 0.86 -18.63 -13.33
N ASP A 68 0.39 -19.26 -12.25
CA ASP A 68 -0.27 -18.56 -11.14
C ASP A 68 0.65 -17.48 -10.54
N VAL A 69 0.13 -16.26 -10.51
CA VAL A 69 0.85 -15.11 -9.97
C VAL A 69 0.57 -14.99 -8.47
N LEU A 70 1.60 -15.19 -7.66
CA LEU A 70 1.53 -14.92 -6.23
C LEU A 70 1.76 -13.44 -5.95
N ALA A 71 0.92 -12.84 -5.11
CA ALA A 71 1.08 -11.46 -4.68
C ALA A 71 2.35 -11.32 -3.82
N LEU A 72 3.24 -10.40 -4.21
CA LEU A 72 4.47 -10.09 -3.45
C LEU A 72 4.15 -9.52 -2.06
N LYS A 73 3.11 -8.69 -1.97
CA LYS A 73 2.63 -8.11 -0.72
C LYS A 73 1.13 -8.41 -0.55
N THR A 74 0.72 -8.81 0.65
CA THR A 74 -0.68 -9.09 1.02
C THR A 74 -1.08 -8.28 2.24
N VAL A 75 -2.38 -8.07 2.47
CA VAL A 75 -2.87 -7.31 3.62
C VAL A 75 -3.63 -8.23 4.55
N ALA A 76 -3.25 -8.24 5.82
CA ALA A 76 -4.00 -8.89 6.89
C ALA A 76 -4.76 -7.85 7.70
N SER A 77 -5.96 -8.22 8.16
CA SER A 77 -6.83 -7.38 8.97
C SER A 77 -6.94 -7.97 10.37
N THR A 78 -6.85 -7.11 11.38
CA THR A 78 -7.00 -7.45 12.80
C THR A 78 -7.91 -6.44 13.48
N VAL A 79 -8.55 -6.81 14.58
CA VAL A 79 -9.35 -5.88 15.38
C VAL A 79 -8.56 -5.53 16.63
N GLU A 80 -8.29 -4.26 16.84
CA GLU A 80 -7.56 -3.74 17.99
C GLU A 80 -8.41 -2.71 18.73
N THR A 81 -8.26 -2.62 20.06
CA THR A 81 -8.95 -1.61 20.87
C THR A 81 -8.02 -0.46 21.16
N LYS A 82 -8.14 0.65 20.42
CA LYS A 82 -7.42 1.90 20.67
C LYS A 82 -8.35 2.91 21.33
N ASN A 83 -7.90 3.62 22.36
CA ASN A 83 -8.65 4.72 23.00
C ASN A 83 -10.10 4.34 23.40
N ASN A 84 -10.30 3.12 23.93
CA ASN A 84 -11.62 2.56 24.27
C ASN A 84 -12.59 2.49 23.06
N VAL A 85 -12.06 2.25 21.87
CA VAL A 85 -12.77 2.09 20.59
C VAL A 85 -12.19 0.87 19.86
N GLU A 86 -13.04 -0.06 19.47
CA GLU A 86 -12.65 -1.19 18.61
C GLU A 86 -12.53 -0.70 17.16
N CYS A 87 -11.33 -0.80 16.59
CA CYS A 87 -11.03 -0.42 15.21
C CYS A 87 -10.36 -1.56 14.46
N THR A 88 -10.62 -1.63 13.15
CA THR A 88 -9.98 -2.59 12.26
C THR A 88 -8.62 -2.03 11.83
N VAL A 89 -7.55 -2.78 12.05
CA VAL A 89 -6.18 -2.43 11.71
C VAL A 89 -5.66 -3.37 10.63
N PHE A 90 -5.12 -2.78 9.58
CA PHE A 90 -4.52 -3.41 8.43
C PHE A 90 -2.99 -3.43 8.57
N LYS A 91 -2.38 -4.58 8.28
CA LYS A 91 -0.92 -4.78 8.28
C LYS A 91 -0.48 -5.39 6.96
N LEU A 92 0.63 -4.87 6.43
CA LEU A 92 1.21 -5.33 5.17
C LEU A 92 2.15 -6.50 5.45
N ASN A 93 1.88 -7.64 4.82
CA ASN A 93 2.73 -8.81 4.85
C ASN A 93 3.49 -8.89 3.52
N THR A 94 4.80 -9.14 3.58
CA THR A 94 5.61 -9.37 2.39
C THR A 94 5.87 -10.86 2.26
N ASN A 95 5.42 -11.46 1.16
CA ASN A 95 5.67 -12.85 0.84
C ASN A 95 7.08 -12.94 0.24
N SER A 96 8.10 -12.97 1.10
CA SER A 96 9.48 -13.22 0.68
C SER A 96 9.94 -14.56 1.24
N GLU A 97 10.05 -15.54 0.34
CA GLU A 97 11.18 -16.44 0.38
C GLU A 97 12.27 -15.82 -0.52
N ASN A 98 13.45 -15.61 0.06
CA ASN A 98 14.74 -15.29 -0.59
C ASN A 98 14.86 -14.02 -1.45
N THR A 99 15.21 -12.89 -0.81
CA THR A 99 16.01 -11.84 -1.46
C THR A 99 17.49 -12.12 -1.24
N HIS A 100 18.17 -12.66 -2.25
CA HIS A 100 19.62 -12.50 -2.37
C HIS A 100 19.89 -10.99 -2.45
N LYS A 101 20.59 -10.46 -1.44
CA LYS A 101 21.27 -9.18 -1.52
C LYS A 101 22.24 -9.25 -2.70
N THR A 102 22.04 -8.47 -3.75
CA THR A 102 23.14 -8.10 -4.64
C THR A 102 23.63 -6.73 -4.20
N GLU A 103 24.62 -6.79 -3.33
CA GLU A 103 25.60 -5.73 -3.16
C GLU A 103 26.25 -5.45 -4.53
N ILE A 104 26.49 -4.17 -4.75
CA ILE A 104 27.15 -3.64 -5.93
C ILE A 104 28.63 -4.00 -5.77
N GLU A 105 29.15 -4.92 -6.58
CA GLU A 105 30.58 -5.07 -6.78
C GLU A 105 30.95 -4.89 -8.26
N ASP A 106 31.92 -4.01 -8.41
CA ASP A 106 32.64 -3.57 -9.60
C ASP A 106 33.32 -4.77 -10.29
N GLY A 107 33.09 -4.94 -11.59
CA GLY A 107 33.54 -6.12 -12.33
C GLY A 107 33.56 -5.89 -13.83
N VAL A 108 34.76 -5.65 -14.36
CA VAL A 108 35.13 -5.37 -15.75
C VAL A 108 34.44 -6.29 -16.76
N ARG A 109 33.82 -5.70 -17.79
CA ARG A 109 33.23 -6.42 -18.94
C ARG A 109 34.33 -6.96 -19.86
N GLU A 110 34.43 -8.27 -20.01
CA GLU A 110 35.11 -8.88 -21.15
C GLU A 110 34.16 -8.97 -22.36
N ARG A 111 34.67 -8.51 -23.50
CA ARG A 111 33.99 -8.44 -24.80
C ARG A 111 34.14 -9.79 -25.50
N ILE A 112 33.05 -10.53 -25.70
CA ILE A 112 33.02 -11.61 -26.69
C ILE A 112 32.46 -11.03 -27.99
N VAL A 113 33.31 -10.97 -29.01
CA VAL A 113 32.94 -10.69 -30.39
C VAL A 113 32.61 -12.03 -31.03
N THR A 114 31.35 -12.23 -31.43
CA THR A 114 31.00 -13.21 -32.47
C THR A 114 29.85 -12.66 -33.29
N ASP A 115 30.18 -12.37 -34.54
CA ASP A 115 29.30 -12.10 -35.68
C ASP A 115 28.42 -13.32 -35.97
N GLY A 116 27.18 -13.11 -36.43
CA GLY A 116 26.35 -14.18 -37.00
C GLY A 116 24.88 -14.14 -36.57
N ASP A 117 24.06 -13.60 -37.47
CA ASP A 117 22.60 -13.64 -37.51
C ASP A 117 22.06 -15.08 -37.43
N GLU A 118 21.25 -15.39 -36.40
CA GLU A 118 20.11 -16.31 -36.50
C GLU A 118 19.25 -16.23 -35.21
N ARG A 119 17.93 -16.10 -35.42
CA ARG A 119 16.91 -15.90 -34.39
C ARG A 119 16.75 -17.14 -33.52
N GLU A 120 17.34 -17.14 -32.32
CA GLU A 120 17.11 -18.19 -31.32
C GLU A 120 15.84 -17.94 -30.49
N LEU A 121 14.96 -18.93 -30.57
CA LEU A 121 13.78 -19.15 -29.74
C LEU A 121 14.23 -19.47 -28.31
N CYS A 122 14.09 -18.53 -27.38
CA CYS A 122 14.40 -18.77 -25.97
C CYS A 122 13.51 -19.88 -25.39
N THR A 123 14.13 -21.03 -25.20
CA THR A 123 13.59 -22.20 -24.52
C THR A 123 13.40 -21.85 -23.05
N LYS A 124 12.15 -21.91 -22.57
CA LYS A 124 11.83 -21.64 -21.16
C LYS A 124 12.42 -22.76 -20.28
N PRO A 125 13.20 -22.45 -19.23
CA PRO A 125 13.48 -23.45 -18.21
C PRO A 125 12.18 -23.75 -17.48
N LYS A 126 11.80 -25.03 -17.45
CA LYS A 126 10.78 -25.55 -16.53
C LYS A 126 11.39 -25.53 -15.13
N SER A 127 10.86 -24.72 -14.22
CA SER A 127 11.14 -24.85 -12.79
C SER A 127 9.83 -25.10 -12.05
N GLU A 128 9.72 -26.32 -11.56
CA GLU A 128 8.76 -26.74 -10.55
C GLU A 128 9.00 -25.95 -9.25
N ASN A 129 7.91 -25.65 -8.52
CA ASN A 129 7.78 -24.83 -7.30
C ASN A 129 7.64 -23.32 -7.56
N GLY A 130 6.48 -22.76 -7.17
CA GLY A 130 6.06 -21.39 -7.44
C GLY A 130 7.07 -20.34 -6.99
N ILE A 131 7.92 -19.91 -7.93
CA ILE A 131 8.89 -18.85 -7.72
C ILE A 131 8.11 -17.53 -7.69
N VAL A 132 8.25 -16.78 -6.59
CA VAL A 132 7.84 -15.37 -6.53
C VAL A 132 8.67 -14.61 -7.57
N ASN A 133 8.15 -14.54 -8.79
CA ASN A 133 8.80 -13.84 -9.89
C ASN A 133 8.58 -12.34 -9.69
N ASP A 134 9.67 -11.59 -9.58
CA ASP A 134 9.61 -10.14 -9.48
C ASP A 134 8.81 -9.56 -10.68
N PRO A 135 7.66 -8.92 -10.44
CA PRO A 135 6.77 -8.43 -11.50
C PRO A 135 7.44 -7.47 -12.48
N ILE A 136 8.55 -6.84 -12.08
CA ILE A 136 9.28 -5.95 -12.99
C ILE A 136 9.85 -6.69 -14.21
N LYS A 137 10.14 -7.99 -14.07
CA LYS A 137 10.70 -8.82 -15.16
C LYS A 137 9.69 -9.10 -16.27
N TRP A 138 8.39 -8.89 -16.03
CA TRP A 138 7.37 -8.96 -17.07
C TRP A 138 7.61 -7.94 -18.19
N PHE A 139 8.32 -6.86 -17.89
CA PHE A 139 8.68 -5.80 -18.85
C PHE A 139 10.05 -6.02 -19.50
N GLY A 140 10.61 -7.24 -19.40
CA GLY A 140 11.89 -7.64 -19.98
C GLY A 140 13.04 -7.69 -18.98
N PHE A 141 14.21 -8.16 -19.43
CA PHE A 141 15.39 -8.29 -18.57
C PHE A 141 16.10 -6.93 -18.33
N LEU A 142 16.12 -6.07 -19.35
CA LEU A 142 16.75 -4.75 -19.32
C LEU A 142 15.74 -3.64 -19.08
N VAL A 143 15.23 -3.61 -17.85
CA VAL A 143 14.27 -2.58 -17.42
C VAL A 143 15.00 -1.27 -17.08
N PRO A 144 14.55 -0.11 -17.62
CA PRO A 144 15.15 1.20 -17.34
C PRO A 144 15.02 1.57 -15.86
N GLN A 145 15.95 2.40 -15.39
CA GLN A 145 16.01 2.86 -14.02
C GLN A 145 14.69 3.51 -13.56
N ASN A 146 14.04 4.27 -14.44
CA ASN A 146 12.78 4.95 -14.14
C ASN A 146 11.65 3.95 -13.82
N LEU A 147 11.58 2.78 -14.47
CA LEU A 147 10.58 1.78 -14.13
C LEU A 147 10.84 1.14 -12.77
N ARG A 148 12.12 0.94 -12.40
CA ARG A 148 12.51 0.47 -11.06
C ARG A 148 12.18 1.51 -10.00
N GLN A 149 12.43 2.79 -10.29
CA GLN A 149 12.07 3.89 -9.40
C GLN A 149 10.56 3.99 -9.22
N ALA A 150 9.78 3.86 -10.31
CA ALA A 150 8.33 3.80 -10.23
C ALA A 150 7.85 2.62 -9.36
N GLN A 151 8.37 1.41 -9.58
CA GLN A 151 8.02 0.23 -8.77
C GLN A 151 8.28 0.49 -7.28
N LYS A 152 9.47 1.02 -6.93
CA LYS A 152 9.80 1.38 -5.54
C LYS A 152 8.87 2.48 -4.99
N GLY A 153 8.56 3.49 -5.79
CA GLY A 153 7.62 4.56 -5.44
C GLY A 153 6.23 4.03 -5.12
N PHE A 154 5.70 3.10 -5.93
CA PHE A 154 4.41 2.45 -5.67
C PHE A 154 4.45 1.51 -4.46
N GLN A 155 5.57 0.82 -4.21
CA GLN A 155 5.72 -0.01 -3.01
C GLN A 155 5.66 0.83 -1.73
N ASN A 156 6.30 2.00 -1.72
CA ASN A 156 6.24 2.97 -0.62
C ASN A 156 4.84 3.61 -0.52
N LEU A 157 4.20 3.93 -1.65
CA LEU A 157 2.84 4.46 -1.67
C LEU A 157 1.84 3.48 -1.06
N LEU A 158 2.01 2.19 -1.30
CA LEU A 158 1.17 1.15 -0.71
C LEU A 158 1.24 1.15 0.82
N GLU A 159 2.41 1.43 1.40
CA GLU A 159 2.58 1.55 2.86
C GLU A 159 1.79 2.75 3.40
N LEU A 160 1.86 3.90 2.74
CA LEU A 160 1.06 5.08 3.10
C LEU A 160 -0.45 4.85 2.91
N VAL A 161 -0.86 4.10 1.89
CA VAL A 161 -2.27 3.73 1.68
C VAL A 161 -2.80 2.93 2.86
N ILE A 162 -1.98 2.03 3.41
CA ILE A 162 -2.36 1.19 4.56
C ILE A 162 -2.44 2.02 5.84
N GLU A 163 -1.48 2.92 6.06
CA GLU A 163 -1.53 3.89 7.15
C GLU A 163 -2.80 4.75 7.07
N SER A 164 -3.11 5.29 5.89
CA SER A 164 -4.33 6.05 5.62
C SER A 164 -5.61 5.24 5.88
N ALA A 165 -5.64 3.95 5.49
CA ALA A 165 -6.76 3.07 5.77
C ALA A 165 -6.94 2.81 7.27
N ASN A 166 -5.83 2.70 8.02
CA ASN A 166 -5.85 2.55 9.47
C ASN A 166 -6.40 3.79 10.18
N ILE A 167 -5.92 4.99 9.80
CA ILE A 167 -6.40 6.26 10.35
C ILE A 167 -7.90 6.43 10.04
N GLN A 168 -8.33 6.10 8.82
CA GLN A 168 -9.76 6.15 8.44
C GLN A 168 -10.62 5.21 9.27
N SER A 169 -10.15 3.98 9.49
CA SER A 169 -10.82 3.00 10.34
C SER A 169 -10.99 3.51 11.78
N GLU A 170 -9.93 4.13 12.33
CA GLU A 170 -9.96 4.73 13.67
C GLU A 170 -10.90 5.94 13.75
N LEU A 171 -10.90 6.81 12.74
CA LEU A 171 -11.83 7.94 12.61
C LEU A 171 -13.29 7.47 12.59
N GLU A 172 -13.59 6.44 11.80
CA GLU A 172 -14.94 5.88 11.72
C GLU A 172 -15.41 5.30 13.05
N ALA A 173 -14.52 4.58 13.73
CA ALA A 173 -14.81 3.96 15.00
C ALA A 173 -15.02 5.03 16.10
N THR A 174 -14.18 6.06 16.14
CA THR A 174 -14.31 7.23 17.02
C THR A 174 -15.63 7.97 16.77
N ARG A 175 -15.97 8.20 15.50
CA ARG A 175 -17.24 8.82 15.10
C ARG A 175 -18.45 7.98 15.55
N LYS A 176 -18.39 6.65 15.43
CA LYS A 176 -19.43 5.73 15.91
C LYS A 176 -19.60 5.84 17.43
N LYS A 177 -18.52 5.87 18.20
CA LYS A 177 -18.56 6.04 19.67
C LYS A 177 -19.13 7.41 20.07
N MET A 178 -18.67 8.49 19.45
CA MET A 178 -19.19 9.84 19.69
C MET A 178 -20.69 9.92 19.42
N ASN A 179 -21.18 9.30 18.34
CA ASN A 179 -22.61 9.25 18.03
C ASN A 179 -23.41 8.47 19.09
N LYS A 180 -22.84 7.40 19.67
CA LYS A 180 -23.47 6.68 20.79
C LYS A 180 -23.58 7.57 22.03
N LEU A 181 -22.51 8.27 22.40
CA LEU A 181 -22.51 9.18 23.55
C LEU A 181 -23.47 10.36 23.37
N ARG A 182 -23.53 10.94 22.16
CA ARG A 182 -24.52 11.98 21.82
C ARG A 182 -25.96 11.51 22.02
N LYS A 183 -26.27 10.25 21.65
CA LYS A 183 -27.60 9.67 21.89
C LYS A 183 -27.87 9.46 23.38
N LEU A 184 -26.85 9.04 24.14
CA LEU A 184 -26.95 8.83 25.57
C LEU A 184 -27.20 10.15 26.32
N LYS A 185 -26.43 11.21 26.00
CA LYS A 185 -26.62 12.56 26.53
C LYS A 185 -28.06 13.06 26.33
N LYS A 186 -28.59 12.90 25.12
CA LYS A 186 -29.99 13.26 24.81
C LYS A 186 -31.04 12.48 25.60
N LYS A 187 -30.73 11.26 26.09
CA LYS A 187 -31.65 10.51 26.95
C LYS A 187 -31.65 11.09 28.36
N PHE A 188 -30.46 11.31 28.93
CA PHE A 188 -30.33 11.94 30.25
C PHE A 188 -30.96 13.33 30.32
N GLU A 189 -30.83 14.15 29.26
CA GLU A 189 -31.48 15.46 29.19
C GLU A 189 -33.02 15.36 29.23
N LYS A 190 -33.61 14.34 28.61
CA LYS A 190 -35.08 14.12 28.63
C LYS A 190 -35.56 13.63 30.00
N ASP A 191 -34.82 12.73 30.61
CA ASP A 191 -35.14 12.16 31.93
C ASP A 191 -35.04 13.22 33.05
N THR A 192 -34.28 14.30 32.83
CA THR A 192 -34.17 15.44 33.76
C THR A 192 -35.31 16.45 33.61
N THR A 193 -36.01 16.46 32.46
CA THR A 193 -37.11 17.41 32.17
C THR A 193 -38.52 16.85 32.43
N THR A 194 -38.63 15.61 32.91
CA THR A 194 -39.89 14.91 33.22
C THR A 194 -40.04 14.75 34.72
#